data_AF-A0A067R7K9-F1
#
_entry.id   AF-A0A067R7K9-F1
#
_cell.length_a   1.000
_cell.length_b   1.000
_cell.length_c   1.000
_cell.angle_alpha   90.00
_cell.angle_beta   90.00
_cell.angle_gamma   90.00
#
_symmetry.space_group_name_H-M   'P 1'
#
loop_
_entity.id
_entity.type
_entity.pdbx_description
1 polymer ?
#
loop_
_entity_poly.entity_id
_entity_poly.type
_entity_poly.pdbx_seq_one_letter_code
_entity_poly.pdbx_strand_id
1 'polypeptide(L)'
;DEVDYIPNNAHVTNFDIFALAVSIISHIVDIGLDINLAYRYFHGGRTEYFILTVLFILFPALVNTIISIRMYALDKESNSVSKMASRKWVIRILVLLLQLAPVLRYCDSLSYALKSRRAEKQKDSVNQWRYYEKMLKEDCDVALLRVFECFLEAAPQQILQISILLVDTRDGSTFQWLHQAGSIISSLLSMAWSMASYHRSIRFVQDKKDNISWSGTVMHFLWHFMITVSRILSISVIATLFPIWTALACAIHWLVMTTWLSLLDRTAFCKSSPNGATTKERVGEILFAATLGLVYIFTYITPSEGRTRTRYLVYYTVCFVENLISTVMWAIEAYPQVKNTWYFLPLLIFSTVPFIIGIMFMILYYMYCHP
;
A
#
# COMPACT_ATOMS: atom_id res chain seq x y z
N ASP A 1 24.39 -6.39 -14.91
CA ASP A 1 22.95 -6.55 -14.67
C ASP A 1 22.24 -6.70 -16.00
N GLU A 2 22.29 -7.91 -16.57
CA GLU A 2 21.40 -8.23 -17.68
C GLU A 2 19.98 -8.24 -17.11
N VAL A 3 19.10 -7.45 -17.74
CA VAL A 3 17.71 -7.33 -17.35
C VAL A 3 17.01 -8.59 -17.85
N ASP A 4 17.15 -9.68 -17.08
CA ASP A 4 16.62 -10.98 -17.47
C ASP A 4 15.10 -10.91 -17.64
N TYR A 5 14.60 -11.60 -18.66
CA TYR A 5 13.22 -12.09 -18.72
C TYR A 5 12.91 -12.98 -17.50
N ILE A 6 11.65 -13.42 -17.33
CA ILE A 6 11.28 -14.47 -16.36
C ILE A 6 12.39 -15.54 -16.37
N PRO A 7 13.06 -15.84 -15.22
CA PRO A 7 14.30 -16.61 -15.23
C PRO A 7 14.10 -17.89 -16.02
N ASN A 8 14.99 -18.13 -17.01
CA ASN A 8 14.87 -19.22 -18.01
C ASN A 8 14.61 -20.61 -17.43
N ASN A 9 14.81 -20.81 -16.12
CA ASN A 9 14.71 -22.10 -15.46
C ASN A 9 13.51 -22.25 -14.51
N ALA A 10 12.60 -21.26 -14.38
CA ALA A 10 11.41 -21.32 -13.51
C ALA A 10 11.69 -21.93 -12.10
N HIS A 11 12.89 -21.70 -11.60
CA HIS A 11 13.41 -22.39 -10.43
C HIS A 11 13.05 -21.60 -9.18
N VAL A 12 12.37 -22.26 -8.25
CA VAL A 12 11.99 -21.66 -6.96
C VAL A 12 13.15 -21.84 -5.98
N THR A 13 13.73 -20.74 -5.50
CA THR A 13 14.87 -20.79 -4.57
C THR A 13 14.42 -21.07 -3.13
N ASN A 14 15.36 -21.49 -2.26
CA ASN A 14 15.07 -21.67 -0.83
C ASN A 14 14.76 -20.33 -0.17
N PHE A 15 15.34 -19.25 -0.71
CA PHE A 15 15.12 -17.89 -0.27
C PHE A 15 13.67 -17.45 -0.53
N ASP A 16 13.09 -17.78 -1.69
CA ASP A 16 11.70 -17.43 -2.01
C ASP A 16 10.71 -18.06 -1.01
N ILE A 17 10.91 -19.34 -0.69
CA ILE A 17 10.09 -20.05 0.30
C ILE A 17 10.26 -19.45 1.70
N PHE A 18 11.50 -19.13 2.09
CA PHE A 18 11.78 -18.48 3.36
C PHE A 18 11.12 -17.10 3.46
N ALA A 19 11.23 -16.30 2.39
CA ALA A 19 10.63 -14.97 2.32
C ALA A 19 9.09 -15.02 2.42
N LEU A 20 8.44 -15.99 1.76
CA LEU A 20 7.00 -16.21 1.89
C LEU A 20 6.61 -16.57 3.34
N ALA A 21 7.37 -17.45 4.00
CA ALA A 21 7.10 -17.81 5.40
C ALA A 21 7.27 -16.61 6.34
N VAL A 22 8.33 -15.82 6.17
CA VAL A 22 8.55 -14.58 6.93
C VAL A 22 7.42 -13.58 6.69
N SER A 23 6.92 -13.46 5.47
CA SER A 23 5.82 -12.55 5.13
C SER A 23 4.52 -12.93 5.84
N ILE A 24 4.20 -14.23 5.93
CA ILE A 24 3.05 -14.73 6.70
C ILE A 24 3.19 -14.38 8.19
N ILE A 25 4.36 -14.64 8.78
CA ILE A 25 4.60 -14.37 10.19
C ILE A 25 4.53 -12.87 10.48
N SER A 26 5.13 -12.04 9.62
CA SER A 26 5.13 -10.58 9.76
C SER A 26 3.70 -10.03 9.71
N HIS A 27 2.88 -10.53 8.80
CA HIS A 27 1.45 -10.16 8.70
C HIS A 27 0.68 -10.47 9.99
N ILE A 28 0.91 -11.64 10.60
CA ILE A 28 0.25 -12.02 11.87
C ILE A 28 0.72 -11.11 13.01
N VAL A 29 2.00 -10.75 13.03
CA VAL A 29 2.55 -9.81 14.02
C VAL A 29 1.92 -8.43 13.85
N ASP A 30 1.80 -7.93 12.62
CA ASP A 30 1.17 -6.63 12.32
C ASP A 30 -0.26 -6.58 12.86
N ILE A 31 -1.10 -7.60 12.57
CA ILE A 31 -2.47 -7.72 13.14
C ILE A 31 -2.45 -7.64 14.67
N GLY A 32 -1.51 -8.35 15.30
CA GLY A 32 -1.37 -8.35 16.76
C GLY A 32 -1.01 -6.98 17.33
N LEU A 33 -0.14 -6.24 16.63
CA LEU A 33 0.25 -4.87 17.00
C LEU A 33 -0.92 -3.90 16.86
N ASP A 34 -1.71 -4.00 15.80
CA ASP A 34 -2.88 -3.14 15.56
C ASP A 34 -4.00 -3.38 16.59
N ILE A 35 -4.29 -4.65 16.92
CA ILE A 35 -5.24 -4.99 18.00
C ILE A 35 -4.74 -4.47 19.35
N ASN A 36 -3.45 -4.64 19.65
CA ASN A 36 -2.86 -4.12 20.89
C ASN A 36 -2.92 -2.59 20.96
N LEU A 37 -2.75 -1.89 19.84
CA LEU A 37 -2.92 -0.44 19.77
C LEU A 37 -4.36 -0.02 20.08
N ALA A 38 -5.35 -0.67 19.45
CA ALA A 38 -6.76 -0.42 19.73
C ALA A 38 -7.09 -0.66 21.21
N TYR A 39 -6.58 -1.77 21.78
CA TYR A 39 -6.74 -2.08 23.20
C TYR A 39 -6.15 -0.99 24.11
N ARG A 40 -4.97 -0.45 23.78
CA ARG A 40 -4.36 0.65 24.54
C ARG A 40 -5.21 1.91 24.53
N TYR A 41 -5.81 2.28 23.40
CA TYR A 41 -6.70 3.45 23.35
C TYR A 41 -7.99 3.23 24.13
N PHE A 42 -8.55 2.02 24.08
CA PHE A 42 -9.72 1.65 24.86
C PHE A 42 -9.44 1.73 26.38
N HIS A 43 -8.37 1.08 26.85
CA HIS A 43 -7.99 1.10 28.26
C HIS A 43 -7.54 2.50 28.73
N GLY A 44 -6.97 3.31 27.83
CA GLY A 44 -6.61 4.70 28.11
C GLY A 44 -7.78 5.67 28.14
N GLY A 45 -9.03 5.22 27.95
CA GLY A 45 -10.23 6.06 27.96
C GLY A 45 -10.34 7.01 26.75
N ARG A 46 -9.53 6.82 25.71
CA ARG A 46 -9.50 7.67 24.51
C ARG A 46 -10.42 7.12 23.43
N THR A 47 -11.72 7.24 23.66
CA THR A 47 -12.76 6.62 22.83
C THR A 47 -12.70 7.04 21.36
N GLU A 48 -12.40 8.31 21.06
CA GLU A 48 -12.30 8.81 19.69
C GLU A 48 -11.19 8.10 18.89
N TYR A 49 -10.00 7.99 19.48
CA TYR A 49 -8.87 7.31 18.85
C TYR A 49 -9.09 5.81 18.74
N PHE A 50 -9.73 5.21 19.74
CA PHE A 50 -10.15 3.80 19.66
C PHE A 50 -11.09 3.56 18.47
N ILE A 51 -12.14 4.37 18.30
CA ILE A 51 -13.08 4.23 17.19
C ILE A 51 -12.37 4.41 15.85
N LEU A 52 -11.50 5.42 15.72
CA LEU A 52 -10.73 5.65 14.49
C LEU A 52 -9.78 4.49 14.18
N THR A 53 -9.06 3.96 15.17
CA THR A 53 -8.17 2.80 14.96
C THR A 53 -8.95 1.56 14.56
N VAL A 54 -10.09 1.25 15.22
CA VAL A 54 -10.93 0.12 14.82
C VAL A 54 -11.47 0.30 13.40
N LEU A 55 -11.83 1.53 13.01
CA LEU A 55 -12.24 1.82 11.64
C LEU A 55 -11.10 1.58 10.63
N PHE A 56 -9.88 2.02 10.94
CA PHE A 56 -8.69 1.79 10.10
C PHE A 56 -8.29 0.32 10.02
N ILE A 57 -8.62 -0.51 11.01
CA ILE A 57 -8.43 -1.96 10.96
C ILE A 57 -9.52 -2.64 10.10
N LEU A 58 -10.79 -2.30 10.35
CA LEU A 58 -11.92 -3.02 9.73
C LEU A 58 -12.16 -2.62 8.27
N PHE A 59 -12.05 -1.34 7.92
CA PHE A 59 -12.35 -0.88 6.56
C PHE A 59 -11.41 -1.49 5.51
N PRO A 60 -10.08 -1.48 5.67
CA PRO A 60 -9.14 -2.11 4.75
C PRO A 60 -9.30 -3.63 4.71
N ALA A 61 -9.63 -4.27 5.85
CA ALA A 61 -9.95 -5.69 5.91
C ALA A 61 -11.13 -6.05 4.99
N LEU A 62 -12.20 -5.24 5.02
CA LEU A 62 -13.36 -5.37 4.13
C LEU A 62 -12.94 -5.23 2.67
N VAL A 63 -12.21 -4.17 2.34
CA VAL A 63 -11.73 -3.89 0.98
C VAL A 63 -10.87 -5.03 0.44
N ASN A 64 -9.85 -5.45 1.21
CA ASN A 64 -8.94 -6.53 0.83
C ASN A 64 -9.67 -7.86 0.65
N THR A 65 -10.64 -8.16 1.51
CA THR A 65 -11.46 -9.38 1.37
C THR A 65 -12.32 -9.34 0.10
N ILE A 66 -12.95 -8.21 -0.21
CA ILE A 66 -13.77 -8.06 -1.42
C ILE A 66 -12.89 -8.20 -2.68
N ILE A 67 -11.74 -7.52 -2.72
CA ILE A 67 -10.81 -7.57 -3.85
C ILE A 67 -10.24 -8.98 -4.02
N SER A 68 -9.79 -9.62 -2.93
CA SER A 68 -9.28 -10.99 -2.94
C SER A 68 -10.32 -12.00 -3.47
N ILE A 69 -11.57 -11.92 -3.00
CA ILE A 69 -12.67 -12.77 -3.49
C ILE A 69 -12.89 -12.54 -5.00
N ARG A 70 -12.84 -11.29 -5.46
CA ARG A 70 -13.00 -10.97 -6.88
C ARG A 70 -11.89 -11.56 -7.73
N MET A 71 -10.64 -11.46 -7.28
CA MET A 71 -9.49 -12.06 -7.96
C MET A 71 -9.62 -13.59 -8.03
N TYR A 72 -10.01 -14.26 -6.94
CA TYR A 72 -10.30 -15.70 -6.96
C TYR A 72 -11.45 -16.08 -7.91
N ALA A 73 -12.45 -15.21 -8.07
CA ALA A 73 -13.57 -15.45 -8.97
C ALA A 73 -13.20 -15.31 -10.46
N LEU A 74 -12.22 -14.45 -10.78
CA LEU A 74 -11.66 -14.30 -12.12
C LEU A 74 -10.77 -15.50 -12.50
N ASP A 75 -10.11 -16.11 -11.52
CA ASP A 75 -9.17 -17.22 -11.68
C ASP A 75 -9.83 -18.61 -11.80
N LYS A 76 -10.93 -18.69 -12.55
CA LYS A 76 -11.89 -19.82 -12.64
C LYS A 76 -11.34 -21.22 -13.00
N GLU A 77 -10.03 -21.41 -13.13
CA GLU A 77 -9.35 -22.71 -13.36
C GLU A 77 -8.56 -23.26 -12.16
N SER A 78 -8.57 -22.60 -10.99
CA SER A 78 -7.78 -23.05 -9.82
C SER A 78 -8.55 -24.03 -8.92
N ASN A 79 -8.15 -25.31 -8.91
CA ASN A 79 -8.59 -26.33 -7.95
C ASN A 79 -7.69 -26.34 -6.69
N SER A 80 -7.73 -25.29 -5.85
CA SER A 80 -7.08 -25.31 -4.53
C SER A 80 -8.03 -24.92 -3.38
N VAL A 81 -7.54 -25.17 -2.16
CA VAL A 81 -8.16 -25.06 -0.82
C VAL A 81 -9.05 -23.82 -0.61
N SER A 82 -8.78 -22.72 -1.34
CA SER A 82 -9.56 -21.47 -1.35
C SER A 82 -11.04 -21.65 -1.75
N LYS A 83 -11.40 -22.65 -2.59
CA LYS A 83 -12.81 -22.94 -2.94
C LYS A 83 -13.68 -23.22 -1.70
N MET A 84 -13.12 -23.78 -0.63
CA MET A 84 -13.86 -24.06 0.61
C MET A 84 -14.10 -22.79 1.45
N ALA A 85 -13.10 -21.91 1.52
CA ALA A 85 -13.21 -20.60 2.18
C ALA A 85 -14.18 -19.66 1.45
N SER A 86 -14.19 -19.73 0.12
CA SER A 86 -15.13 -19.00 -0.73
C SER A 86 -16.58 -19.46 -0.56
N ARG A 87 -16.88 -20.72 -0.25
CA ARG A 87 -18.27 -21.22 -0.26
C ARG A 87 -19.04 -21.05 1.05
N LYS A 88 -18.37 -20.97 2.21
CA LYS A 88 -19.01 -20.89 3.52
C LYS A 88 -18.95 -19.47 4.08
N TRP A 89 -20.10 -18.84 4.29
CA TRP A 89 -20.23 -17.49 4.88
C TRP A 89 -19.47 -17.32 6.19
N VAL A 90 -19.47 -18.34 7.05
CA VAL A 90 -18.72 -18.34 8.33
C VAL A 90 -17.22 -18.18 8.11
N ILE A 91 -16.65 -18.87 7.10
CA ILE A 91 -15.21 -18.75 6.80
C ILE A 91 -14.91 -17.38 6.21
N ARG A 92 -15.80 -16.80 5.38
CA ARG A 92 -15.64 -15.43 4.87
C ARG A 92 -15.65 -14.41 6.00
N ILE A 93 -16.58 -14.52 6.95
CA ILE A 93 -16.65 -13.64 8.12
C ILE A 93 -15.38 -13.79 8.98
N LEU A 94 -14.87 -15.01 9.14
CA LEU A 94 -13.65 -15.26 9.89
C LEU A 94 -12.40 -14.69 9.18
N VAL A 95 -12.30 -14.85 7.86
CA VAL A 95 -11.23 -14.25 7.04
C VAL A 95 -11.28 -12.73 7.09
N LEU A 96 -12.49 -12.17 7.09
CA LEU A 96 -12.74 -10.74 7.19
C LEU A 96 -12.36 -10.18 8.55
N LEU A 97 -12.83 -10.80 9.64
CA LEU A 97 -12.58 -10.36 11.01
C LEU A 97 -11.11 -10.50 11.42
N LEU A 98 -10.41 -11.51 10.88
CA LEU A 98 -9.01 -11.76 11.20
C LEU A 98 -8.03 -11.22 10.16
N GLN A 99 -8.49 -10.42 9.19
CA GLN A 99 -7.65 -9.85 8.12
C GLN A 99 -6.81 -10.92 7.38
N LEU A 100 -7.34 -12.14 7.20
CA LEU A 100 -6.57 -13.29 6.68
C LEU A 100 -6.50 -13.36 5.15
N ALA A 101 -7.07 -12.39 4.43
CA ALA A 101 -7.10 -12.42 2.96
C ALA A 101 -5.69 -12.49 2.33
N PRO A 102 -4.69 -11.70 2.78
CA PRO A 102 -3.30 -11.86 2.31
C PRO A 102 -2.68 -13.19 2.72
N VAL A 103 -2.93 -13.65 3.96
CA VAL A 103 -2.37 -14.90 4.50
C VAL A 103 -2.80 -16.11 3.66
N LEU A 104 -4.08 -16.20 3.30
CA LEU A 104 -4.58 -17.29 2.46
C LEU A 104 -3.86 -17.36 1.11
N ARG A 105 -3.59 -16.20 0.52
CA ARG A 105 -2.91 -16.11 -0.77
C ARG A 105 -1.40 -16.38 -0.66
N TYR A 106 -0.76 -15.96 0.42
CA TYR A 106 0.62 -16.40 0.72
C TYR A 106 0.69 -17.93 0.86
N CYS A 107 -0.30 -18.57 1.49
CA CYS A 107 -0.38 -20.02 1.57
C CYS A 107 -0.58 -20.68 0.19
N ASP A 108 -1.42 -20.11 -0.67
CA ASP A 108 -1.61 -20.59 -2.05
C ASP A 108 -0.32 -20.43 -2.88
N SER A 109 0.35 -19.27 -2.81
CA SER A 109 1.65 -19.04 -3.44
C SER A 109 2.70 -20.05 -2.98
N LEU A 110 2.83 -20.26 -1.66
CA LEU A 110 3.73 -21.26 -1.09
C LEU A 110 3.37 -22.69 -1.57
N SER A 111 2.09 -23.01 -1.70
CA SER A 111 1.66 -24.31 -2.26
C SER A 111 2.12 -24.47 -3.71
N TYR A 112 1.99 -23.44 -4.53
CA TYR A 112 2.46 -23.44 -5.92
C TYR A 112 3.98 -23.51 -6.02
N ALA A 113 4.69 -22.78 -5.17
CA ALA A 113 6.15 -22.85 -5.05
C ALA A 113 6.63 -24.29 -4.77
N LEU A 114 6.00 -24.97 -3.81
CA LEU A 114 6.30 -26.37 -3.48
C LEU A 114 5.91 -27.35 -4.60
N LYS A 115 4.80 -27.12 -5.30
CA LYS A 115 4.38 -27.93 -6.45
C LYS A 115 5.34 -27.77 -7.64
N SER A 116 5.81 -26.55 -7.90
CA SER A 116 6.84 -26.28 -8.92
C SER A 116 8.12 -27.07 -8.64
N ARG A 117 8.62 -27.04 -7.40
CA ARG A 117 9.78 -27.85 -6.99
C ARG A 117 9.58 -29.36 -7.13
N ARG A 118 8.37 -29.86 -6.86
CA ARG A 118 8.07 -31.28 -7.05
C ARG A 118 8.07 -31.64 -8.54
N ALA A 119 7.51 -30.79 -9.40
CA ALA A 119 7.52 -30.99 -10.85
C ALA A 119 8.94 -30.94 -11.42
N GLU A 120 9.79 -30.03 -10.93
CA GLU A 120 11.21 -29.96 -11.27
C GLU A 120 11.93 -31.28 -10.93
N LYS A 121 11.73 -31.80 -9.71
CA LYS A 121 12.29 -33.11 -9.30
C LYS A 121 11.79 -34.27 -10.17
N GLN A 122 10.58 -34.15 -10.71
CA GLN A 122 9.96 -35.13 -11.61
C GLN A 122 10.37 -34.92 -13.08
N LYS A 123 11.19 -33.90 -13.39
CA LYS A 123 11.58 -33.48 -14.75
C LYS A 123 10.38 -33.14 -15.66
N ASP A 124 9.30 -32.65 -15.06
CA ASP A 124 8.10 -32.19 -15.77
C ASP A 124 8.14 -30.67 -15.98
N SER A 125 8.82 -30.25 -17.04
CA SER A 125 9.03 -28.84 -17.35
C SER A 125 7.73 -28.07 -17.61
N VAL A 126 6.70 -28.72 -18.15
CA VAL A 126 5.42 -28.07 -18.46
C VAL A 126 4.67 -27.73 -17.16
N ASN A 127 4.58 -28.68 -16.23
CA ASN A 127 3.94 -28.42 -14.95
C ASN A 127 4.76 -27.51 -14.05
N GLN A 128 6.10 -27.58 -14.11
CA GLN A 128 6.98 -26.66 -13.39
C GLN A 128 6.69 -25.20 -13.79
N TRP A 129 6.71 -24.91 -15.10
CA TRP A 129 6.42 -23.57 -15.61
C TRP A 129 5.04 -23.10 -15.20
N ARG A 130 4.02 -23.94 -15.39
CA ARG A 130 2.62 -23.63 -15.02
C ARG A 130 2.45 -23.32 -13.53
N TYR A 131 3.14 -24.04 -12.64
CA TYR A 131 3.06 -23.74 -11.20
C TYR A 131 3.88 -22.50 -10.82
N TYR A 132 5.00 -22.24 -11.49
CA TYR A 132 5.80 -21.05 -11.30
C TYR A 132 5.05 -19.78 -11.71
N GLU A 133 4.39 -19.80 -12.86
CA GLU A 133 3.53 -18.69 -13.33
C GLU A 133 2.39 -18.41 -12.34
N LYS A 134 1.73 -19.46 -11.83
CA LYS A 134 0.69 -19.33 -10.79
C LYS A 134 1.24 -18.74 -9.49
N MET A 135 2.45 -19.12 -9.09
CA MET A 135 3.13 -18.55 -7.92
C MET A 135 3.37 -17.04 -8.12
N LEU A 136 3.99 -16.65 -9.24
CA LEU A 136 4.24 -15.23 -9.56
C LEU A 136 2.95 -14.39 -9.61
N LYS A 137 1.88 -14.98 -10.16
CA LYS A 137 0.57 -14.34 -10.20
C LYS A 137 0.02 -14.10 -8.79
N GLU A 138 -0.01 -15.13 -7.94
CA GLU A 138 -0.45 -14.99 -6.55
C GLU A 138 0.43 -13.99 -5.78
N ASP A 139 1.75 -13.98 -5.99
CA ASP A 139 2.67 -13.02 -5.36
C ASP A 139 2.36 -11.58 -5.76
N CYS A 140 2.12 -11.30 -7.04
CA CYS A 140 1.70 -9.98 -7.52
C CYS A 140 0.36 -9.54 -6.90
N ASP A 141 -0.57 -10.47 -6.84
CA ASP A 141 -1.90 -10.28 -6.29
C ASP A 141 -1.88 -10.00 -4.78
N VAL A 142 -1.01 -10.68 -4.03
CA VAL A 142 -0.76 -10.42 -2.62
C VAL A 142 -0.05 -9.08 -2.41
N ALA A 143 0.94 -8.76 -3.23
CA ALA A 143 1.65 -7.49 -3.15
C ALA A 143 0.67 -6.31 -3.33
N LEU A 144 -0.31 -6.42 -4.24
CA LEU A 144 -1.35 -5.41 -4.40
C LEU A 144 -2.24 -5.28 -3.15
N LEU A 145 -2.67 -6.40 -2.56
CA LEU A 145 -3.45 -6.36 -1.31
C LEU A 145 -2.66 -5.74 -0.15
N ARG A 146 -1.36 -6.03 -0.06
CA ARG A 146 -0.49 -5.44 0.97
C ARG A 146 -0.35 -3.93 0.76
N VAL A 147 -0.25 -3.47 -0.48
CA VAL A 147 -0.25 -2.04 -0.80
C VAL A 147 -1.55 -1.37 -0.35
N PHE A 148 -2.72 -1.97 -0.61
CA PHE A 148 -3.98 -1.44 -0.10
C PHE A 148 -4.03 -1.39 1.42
N GLU A 149 -3.57 -2.44 2.10
CA GLU A 149 -3.50 -2.45 3.56
C GLU A 149 -2.59 -1.32 4.09
N CYS A 150 -1.38 -1.19 3.55
CA CYS A 150 -0.45 -0.14 3.94
C CYS A 150 -1.07 1.27 3.82
N PHE A 151 -1.76 1.57 2.73
CA PHE A 151 -2.26 2.93 2.48
C PHE A 151 -3.67 3.19 3.01
N LEU A 152 -4.48 2.17 3.25
CA LEU A 152 -5.83 2.33 3.80
C LEU A 152 -5.87 2.15 5.33
N GLU A 153 -4.93 1.41 5.91
CA GLU A 153 -4.80 1.15 7.35
C GLU A 153 -3.61 1.92 7.93
N ALA A 154 -2.39 1.53 7.52
CA ALA A 154 -1.17 1.99 8.19
C ALA A 154 -0.91 3.50 7.98
N ALA A 155 -1.13 4.06 6.79
CA ALA A 155 -0.90 5.48 6.54
C ALA A 155 -1.87 6.41 7.32
N PRO A 156 -3.20 6.22 7.31
CA PRO A 156 -4.10 6.96 8.20
C PRO A 156 -3.80 6.77 9.69
N GLN A 157 -3.42 5.56 10.09
CA GLN A 157 -3.03 5.27 11.47
C GLN A 157 -1.73 6.00 11.87
N GLN A 158 -0.75 6.10 10.97
CA GLN A 158 0.45 6.90 11.19
C GLN A 158 0.12 8.38 11.33
N ILE A 159 -0.79 8.92 10.50
CA ILE A 159 -1.24 10.31 10.64
C ILE A 159 -1.83 10.52 12.04
N LEU A 160 -2.71 9.62 12.47
CA LEU A 160 -3.32 9.70 13.80
C LEU A 160 -2.26 9.63 14.91
N GLN A 161 -1.30 8.70 14.83
CA GLN A 161 -0.22 8.55 15.80
C GLN A 161 0.70 9.77 15.87
N ILE A 162 1.08 10.34 14.71
CA ILE A 162 1.89 11.55 14.64
C ILE A 162 1.11 12.73 15.22
N SER A 163 -0.16 12.91 14.85
CA SER A 163 -0.98 14.00 15.39
C SER A 163 -1.16 13.88 16.91
N ILE A 164 -1.41 12.68 17.44
CA ILE A 164 -1.48 12.44 18.89
C ILE A 164 -0.14 12.78 19.56
N LEU A 165 0.98 12.29 19.00
CA LEU A 165 2.31 12.60 19.51
C LEU A 165 2.53 14.11 19.58
N LEU A 166 2.22 14.85 18.52
CA LEU A 166 2.42 16.31 18.49
C LEU A 166 1.52 17.06 19.48
N VAL A 167 0.30 16.59 19.73
CA VAL A 167 -0.62 17.21 20.69
C VAL A 167 -0.24 16.90 22.14
N ASP A 168 0.17 15.65 22.42
CA ASP A 168 0.43 15.16 23.78
C ASP A 168 1.85 15.46 24.31
N THR A 169 2.82 15.79 23.44
CA THR A 169 4.22 16.04 23.86
C THR A 169 4.40 17.39 24.58
N ARG A 170 3.42 17.83 25.37
CA ARG A 170 3.60 18.96 26.30
C ARG A 170 4.46 18.58 27.52
N ASP A 171 4.50 17.29 27.91
CA ASP A 171 5.19 16.84 29.14
C ASP A 171 6.02 15.52 28.99
N GLY A 172 6.22 15.01 27.78
CA GLY A 172 6.88 13.71 27.53
C GLY A 172 8.42 13.75 27.53
N SER A 173 9.07 12.67 28.01
CA SER A 173 10.53 12.53 27.94
C SER A 173 11.04 12.36 26.49
N THR A 174 12.21 12.92 26.17
CA THR A 174 12.85 12.82 24.84
C THR A 174 13.02 11.37 24.36
N PHE A 175 13.22 10.42 25.29
CA PHE A 175 13.37 9.00 24.98
C PHE A 175 12.08 8.38 24.42
N GLN A 176 10.92 8.74 24.98
CA GLN A 176 9.63 8.26 24.48
C GLN A 176 9.35 8.76 23.07
N TRP A 177 9.74 10.01 22.78
CA TRP A 177 9.63 10.60 21.45
C TRP A 177 10.51 9.86 20.43
N LEU A 178 11.75 9.53 20.80
CA LEU A 178 12.68 8.81 19.93
C LEU A 178 12.18 7.40 19.61
N HIS A 179 11.66 6.68 20.60
CA HIS A 179 11.08 5.35 20.39
C HIS A 179 9.86 5.40 19.46
N GLN A 180 8.96 6.37 19.67
CA GLN A 180 7.78 6.55 18.82
C GLN A 180 8.17 6.92 17.39
N ALA A 181 9.14 7.83 17.23
CA ALA A 181 9.68 8.20 15.91
C ALA A 181 10.30 7.00 15.20
N GLY A 182 11.05 6.15 15.90
CA GLY A 182 11.61 4.91 15.36
C GLY A 182 10.53 3.95 14.84
N SER A 183 9.44 3.79 15.58
CA SER A 183 8.29 2.99 15.16
C SER A 183 7.61 3.55 13.91
N ILE A 184 7.40 4.87 13.84
CA ILE A 184 6.83 5.55 12.66
C ILE A 184 7.75 5.36 11.44
N ILE A 185 9.06 5.56 11.59
CA ILE A 185 10.04 5.39 10.50
C ILE A 185 10.06 3.94 10.01
N SER A 186 10.05 2.95 10.91
CA SER A 186 10.01 1.54 10.54
C SER A 186 8.75 1.20 9.74
N SER A 187 7.60 1.74 10.14
CA SER A 187 6.34 1.54 9.43
C SER A 187 6.34 2.23 8.05
N LEU A 188 6.90 3.44 7.93
CA LEU A 188 7.11 4.13 6.64
C LEU A 188 8.02 3.34 5.69
N LEU A 189 9.11 2.76 6.20
CA LEU A 189 10.01 1.89 5.44
C LEU A 189 9.29 0.63 4.95
N SER A 190 8.46 0.02 5.81
CA SER A 190 7.64 -1.15 5.45
C SER A 190 6.68 -0.83 4.30
N MET A 191 5.97 0.30 4.35
CA MET A 191 5.06 0.71 3.28
C MET A 191 5.79 0.97 1.95
N ALA A 192 6.95 1.64 2.01
CA ALA A 192 7.77 1.86 0.81
C ALA A 192 8.29 0.54 0.21
N TRP A 193 8.63 -0.43 1.07
CA TRP A 193 9.04 -1.77 0.64
C TRP A 193 7.90 -2.53 -0.02
N SER A 194 6.69 -2.51 0.56
CA SER A 194 5.50 -3.11 -0.06
C SER A 194 5.21 -2.51 -1.43
N MET A 195 5.37 -1.19 -1.59
CA MET A 195 5.20 -0.50 -2.87
C MET A 195 6.25 -0.91 -3.91
N ALA A 196 7.53 -0.97 -3.53
CA ALA A 196 8.60 -1.42 -4.42
C ALA A 196 8.43 -2.90 -4.81
N SER A 197 8.03 -3.75 -3.85
CA SER A 197 7.73 -5.16 -4.08
C SER A 197 6.57 -5.35 -5.06
N TYR A 198 5.50 -4.57 -4.92
CA TYR A 198 4.40 -4.56 -5.88
C TYR A 198 4.86 -4.16 -7.29
N HIS A 199 5.62 -3.08 -7.43
CA HIS A 199 6.13 -2.64 -8.73
C HIS A 199 7.07 -3.65 -9.39
N ARG A 200 7.82 -4.42 -8.60
CA ARG A 200 8.63 -5.52 -9.10
C ARG A 200 7.76 -6.74 -9.49
N SER A 201 6.80 -7.11 -8.65
CA SER A 201 5.95 -8.28 -8.86
C SER A 201 5.03 -8.13 -10.07
N ILE A 202 4.46 -6.94 -10.30
CA ILE A 202 3.65 -6.68 -11.49
C ILE A 202 4.44 -6.79 -12.79
N ARG A 203 5.77 -6.54 -12.75
CA ARG A 203 6.64 -6.69 -13.91
C ARG A 203 6.96 -8.15 -14.20
N PHE A 204 7.15 -8.97 -13.18
CA PHE A 204 7.36 -10.42 -13.35
C PHE A 204 6.18 -11.13 -14.00
N VAL A 205 4.95 -10.61 -13.84
CA VAL A 205 3.74 -11.18 -14.47
C VAL A 205 3.53 -10.66 -15.91
N GLN A 206 4.27 -9.64 -16.34
CA GLN A 206 4.14 -9.05 -17.67
C GLN A 206 5.15 -9.66 -18.65
N ASP A 207 4.74 -10.70 -19.38
CA ASP A 207 5.58 -11.43 -20.36
C ASP A 207 6.22 -10.57 -21.48
N LYS A 208 5.81 -9.31 -21.64
CA LYS A 208 6.25 -8.44 -22.76
C LYS A 208 7.11 -7.25 -22.32
N LYS A 209 7.49 -7.16 -21.05
CA LYS A 209 8.25 -6.04 -20.52
C LYS A 209 9.44 -6.51 -19.71
N ASP A 210 10.55 -5.79 -19.86
CA ASP A 210 11.76 -6.10 -19.14
C ASP A 210 11.57 -5.88 -17.63
N ASN A 211 12.25 -6.73 -16.84
CA ASN A 211 12.19 -6.68 -15.39
C ASN A 211 12.88 -5.43 -14.85
N ILE A 212 12.53 -5.00 -13.63
CA ILE A 212 13.20 -3.86 -13.00
C ILE A 212 14.52 -4.35 -12.38
N SER A 213 15.63 -3.69 -12.71
CA SER A 213 16.92 -3.96 -12.10
C SER A 213 16.90 -3.72 -10.57
N TRP A 214 17.89 -4.24 -9.85
CA TRP A 214 18.00 -3.98 -8.41
C TRP A 214 18.19 -2.48 -8.11
N SER A 215 19.01 -1.78 -8.92
CA SER A 215 19.19 -0.33 -8.83
C SER A 215 17.87 0.43 -9.09
N GLY A 216 17.08 0.00 -10.08
CA GLY A 216 15.75 0.55 -10.34
C GLY A 216 14.77 0.32 -9.20
N THR A 217 14.85 -0.83 -8.53
CA THR A 217 14.03 -1.16 -7.35
C THR A 217 14.37 -0.25 -6.18
N VAL A 218 15.66 0.00 -5.92
CA VAL A 218 16.11 0.93 -4.89
C VAL A 218 15.63 2.36 -5.20
N MET A 219 15.68 2.78 -6.46
CA MET A 219 15.22 4.11 -6.85
C MET A 219 13.72 4.30 -6.68
N HIS A 220 12.92 3.29 -7.05
CA HIS A 220 11.48 3.24 -6.80
C HIS A 220 11.17 3.32 -5.30
N PHE A 221 11.88 2.53 -4.51
CA PHE A 221 11.75 2.53 -3.05
C PHE A 221 12.00 3.93 -2.49
N LEU A 222 13.12 4.57 -2.85
CA LEU A 222 13.49 5.90 -2.37
C LEU A 222 12.49 6.97 -2.83
N TRP A 223 12.05 6.91 -4.09
CA TRP A 223 11.03 7.81 -4.62
C TRP A 223 9.75 7.74 -3.80
N HIS A 224 9.15 6.55 -3.67
CA HIS A 224 7.88 6.39 -2.96
C HIS A 224 8.02 6.63 -1.46
N PHE A 225 9.13 6.23 -0.83
CA PHE A 225 9.41 6.53 0.57
C PHE A 225 9.39 8.04 0.81
N MET A 226 10.17 8.81 0.07
CA MET A 226 10.34 10.24 0.29
C MET A 226 9.04 11.04 0.04
N ILE A 227 8.27 10.69 -0.99
CA ILE A 227 6.95 11.27 -1.24
C ILE A 227 5.99 10.95 -0.09
N THR A 228 5.93 9.68 0.33
CA THR A 228 5.00 9.21 1.37
C THR A 228 5.30 9.86 2.71
N VAL A 229 6.58 9.96 3.10
CA VAL A 229 7.00 10.68 4.32
C VAL A 229 6.49 12.12 4.30
N SER A 230 6.75 12.85 3.21
CA SER A 230 6.30 14.25 3.09
C SER A 230 4.78 14.38 3.17
N ARG A 231 4.01 13.51 2.48
CA ARG A 231 2.54 13.52 2.49
C ARG A 231 1.96 13.21 3.86
N ILE A 232 2.49 12.19 4.53
CA ILE A 232 2.00 11.80 5.86
C ILE A 232 2.30 12.89 6.88
N LEU A 233 3.51 13.46 6.86
CA LEU A 233 3.87 14.55 7.77
C LEU A 233 3.04 15.81 7.51
N SER A 234 2.88 16.24 6.25
CA SER A 234 2.11 17.45 5.91
C SER A 234 0.64 17.35 6.35
N ILE A 235 0.00 16.19 6.15
CA ILE A 235 -1.37 15.94 6.60
C ILE A 235 -1.43 15.88 8.14
N SER A 236 -0.45 15.22 8.77
CA SER A 236 -0.40 15.09 10.23
C SER A 236 -0.27 16.44 10.94
N VAL A 237 0.60 17.33 10.45
CA VAL A 237 0.82 18.64 11.09
C VAL A 237 -0.42 19.51 10.97
N ILE A 238 -1.08 19.58 9.82
CA ILE A 238 -2.29 20.40 9.68
C ILE A 238 -3.49 19.79 10.41
N ALA A 239 -3.56 18.46 10.53
CA ALA A 239 -4.56 17.78 11.36
C ALA A 239 -4.46 18.13 12.85
N THR A 240 -3.28 18.54 13.36
CA THR A 240 -3.15 19.03 14.75
C THR A 240 -3.88 20.35 15.01
N LEU A 241 -4.07 21.17 13.98
CA LEU A 241 -4.74 22.47 14.09
C LEU A 241 -6.22 22.38 13.70
N PHE A 242 -6.51 21.69 12.59
CA PHE A 242 -7.84 21.69 11.98
C PHE A 242 -8.28 20.26 11.58
N PRO A 243 -8.46 19.33 12.53
CA PRO A 243 -8.68 17.91 12.21
C PRO A 243 -9.88 17.65 11.29
N ILE A 244 -11.01 18.33 11.53
CA ILE A 244 -12.24 18.18 10.72
C ILE A 244 -12.03 18.72 9.30
N TRP A 245 -11.38 19.88 9.17
CA TRP A 245 -11.10 20.47 7.85
C TRP A 245 -10.08 19.65 7.06
N THR A 246 -9.08 19.08 7.73
CA THR A 246 -8.13 18.15 7.11
C THR A 246 -8.84 16.89 6.62
N ALA A 247 -9.76 16.32 7.40
CA ALA A 247 -10.56 15.18 6.97
C ALA A 247 -11.43 15.51 5.75
N LEU A 248 -12.05 16.69 5.73
CA LEU A 248 -12.82 17.18 4.58
C LEU A 248 -11.94 17.38 3.35
N ALA A 249 -10.75 17.97 3.49
CA ALA A 249 -9.80 18.15 2.40
C ALA A 249 -9.34 16.80 1.83
N CYS A 250 -9.05 15.81 2.68
CA CYS A 250 -8.74 14.44 2.26
C CYS A 250 -9.92 13.79 1.52
N ALA A 251 -11.15 13.99 1.99
CA ALA A 251 -12.35 13.49 1.32
C ALA A 251 -12.57 14.15 -0.06
N ILE A 252 -12.34 15.45 -0.18
CA ILE A 252 -12.41 16.17 -1.47
C ILE A 252 -11.33 15.65 -2.43
N HIS A 253 -10.08 15.54 -1.97
CA HIS A 253 -8.99 14.98 -2.76
C HIS A 253 -9.32 13.57 -3.24
N TRP A 254 -9.83 12.72 -2.35
CA TRP A 254 -10.29 11.38 -2.67
C TRP A 254 -11.37 11.36 -3.77
N LEU A 255 -12.39 12.21 -3.66
CA LEU A 255 -13.46 12.29 -4.66
C LEU A 255 -12.91 12.75 -6.02
N VAL A 256 -12.00 13.73 -6.03
CA VAL A 256 -11.33 14.21 -7.24
C VAL A 256 -10.50 13.10 -7.89
N MET A 257 -9.67 12.39 -7.11
CA MET A 257 -8.82 11.31 -7.63
C MET A 257 -9.65 10.10 -8.10
N THR A 258 -10.72 9.76 -7.38
CA THR A 258 -11.66 8.71 -7.79
C THR A 258 -12.35 9.06 -9.11
N THR A 259 -12.81 10.31 -9.23
CA THR A 259 -13.45 10.80 -10.46
C THR A 259 -12.46 10.78 -11.61
N TRP A 260 -11.23 11.27 -11.40
CA TRP A 260 -10.14 11.22 -12.37
C TRP A 260 -9.89 9.78 -12.86
N LEU A 261 -9.75 8.83 -11.93
CA LEU A 261 -9.51 7.42 -12.26
C LEU A 261 -10.67 6.79 -13.05
N SER A 262 -11.91 7.09 -12.65
CA SER A 262 -13.10 6.55 -13.32
C SER A 262 -13.30 7.10 -14.73
N LEU A 263 -12.98 8.37 -14.97
CA LEU A 263 -13.23 9.07 -16.24
C LEU A 263 -12.07 8.93 -17.23
N LEU A 264 -10.83 9.10 -16.77
CA LEU A 264 -9.65 9.22 -17.64
C LEU A 264 -8.84 7.95 -17.76
N ASP A 265 -8.86 7.10 -16.73
CA ASP A 265 -7.97 5.94 -16.64
C ASP A 265 -8.67 4.60 -16.86
N ARG A 266 -9.99 4.59 -17.14
CA ARG A 266 -10.86 3.41 -17.33
C ARG A 266 -10.18 2.13 -16.81
N THR A 267 -10.13 2.01 -15.49
CA THR A 267 -9.28 1.04 -14.78
C THR A 267 -9.31 -0.33 -15.46
N ALA A 268 -8.19 -0.72 -16.06
CA ALA A 268 -8.09 -1.88 -16.94
C ALA A 268 -8.40 -3.22 -16.26
N PHE A 269 -8.44 -3.26 -14.92
CA PHE A 269 -8.85 -4.41 -14.11
C PHE A 269 -10.29 -4.86 -14.38
N CYS A 270 -11.10 -4.01 -15.03
CA CYS A 270 -12.45 -4.33 -15.43
C CYS A 270 -12.65 -3.96 -16.90
N LYS A 271 -12.01 -4.69 -17.81
CA LYS A 271 -12.44 -4.64 -19.21
C LYS A 271 -13.79 -5.37 -19.29
N SER A 272 -14.87 -4.62 -19.06
CA SER A 272 -16.20 -4.99 -19.51
C SER A 272 -16.12 -5.40 -20.98
N SER A 273 -16.66 -6.58 -21.33
CA SER A 273 -16.83 -6.99 -22.71
C SER A 273 -17.53 -5.87 -23.51
N PRO A 274 -17.15 -5.60 -24.77
CA PRO A 274 -17.73 -4.51 -25.58
C PRO A 274 -19.26 -4.57 -25.71
N ASN A 275 -19.86 -5.73 -25.40
CA ASN A 275 -21.28 -5.98 -25.49
C ASN A 275 -21.91 -6.06 -24.09
N GLY A 276 -22.30 -4.90 -23.54
CA GLY A 276 -23.25 -4.80 -22.44
C GLY A 276 -22.70 -5.08 -21.03
N ALA A 277 -21.87 -4.17 -20.50
CA ALA A 277 -21.47 -4.18 -19.09
C ALA A 277 -22.71 -4.16 -18.18
N THR A 278 -22.86 -5.19 -17.35
CA THR A 278 -23.92 -5.26 -16.36
C THR A 278 -23.73 -4.19 -15.28
N THR A 279 -24.81 -3.71 -14.65
CA THR A 279 -24.73 -2.68 -13.58
C THR A 279 -23.77 -3.09 -12.46
N LYS A 280 -23.62 -4.39 -12.19
CA LYS A 280 -22.70 -4.93 -11.18
C LYS A 280 -21.22 -4.72 -11.54
N GLU A 281 -20.85 -4.85 -12.81
CA GLU A 281 -19.47 -4.65 -13.25
C GLU A 281 -19.06 -3.19 -13.15
N ARG A 282 -19.95 -2.26 -13.53
CA ARG A 282 -19.72 -0.82 -13.37
C ARG A 282 -19.58 -0.40 -11.91
N VAL A 283 -20.41 -0.94 -11.02
CA VAL A 283 -20.28 -0.69 -9.58
C VAL A 283 -18.93 -1.22 -9.07
N GLY A 284 -18.51 -2.41 -9.52
CA GLY A 284 -17.21 -2.97 -9.17
C GLY A 284 -16.01 -2.16 -9.69
N GLU A 285 -16.14 -1.54 -10.86
CA GLU A 285 -15.16 -0.59 -11.43
C GLU A 285 -15.03 0.65 -10.56
N ILE A 286 -16.17 1.27 -10.24
CA ILE A 286 -16.21 2.49 -9.43
C ILE A 286 -15.66 2.23 -8.03
N LEU A 287 -16.02 1.10 -7.40
CA LEU A 287 -15.50 0.73 -6.09
C LEU A 287 -13.98 0.53 -6.11
N PHE A 288 -13.43 -0.12 -7.14
CA PHE A 288 -11.98 -0.29 -7.27
C PHE A 288 -11.28 1.05 -7.52
N ALA A 289 -11.84 1.91 -8.37
CA ALA A 289 -11.34 3.26 -8.59
C ALA A 289 -11.41 4.10 -7.31
N ALA A 290 -12.46 3.94 -6.50
CA ALA A 290 -12.60 4.61 -5.20
C ALA A 290 -11.55 4.14 -4.20
N THR A 291 -11.27 2.83 -4.15
CA THR A 291 -10.18 2.28 -3.34
C THR A 291 -8.82 2.82 -3.78
N LEU A 292 -8.51 2.82 -5.08
CA LEU A 292 -7.28 3.42 -5.60
C LEU A 292 -7.21 4.93 -5.33
N GLY A 293 -8.35 5.62 -5.41
CA GLY A 293 -8.47 7.03 -5.07
C GLY A 293 -8.07 7.33 -3.63
N LEU A 294 -8.35 6.42 -2.69
CA LEU A 294 -7.89 6.57 -1.29
C LEU A 294 -6.38 6.41 -1.19
N VAL A 295 -5.80 5.46 -1.92
CA VAL A 295 -4.32 5.31 -1.98
C VAL A 295 -3.67 6.57 -2.57
N TYR A 296 -4.32 7.19 -3.55
CA TYR A 296 -3.87 8.43 -4.21
C TYR A 296 -3.85 9.66 -3.27
N ILE A 297 -4.41 9.58 -2.06
CA ILE A 297 -4.15 10.62 -1.05
C ILE A 297 -2.64 10.67 -0.71
N PHE A 298 -1.98 9.51 -0.70
CA PHE A 298 -0.63 9.33 -0.22
C PHE A 298 0.38 9.10 -1.33
N THR A 299 0.07 8.21 -2.28
CA THR A 299 1.00 7.81 -3.34
C THR A 299 0.27 7.49 -4.64
N TYR A 300 0.94 7.74 -5.76
CA TYR A 300 0.41 7.42 -7.08
C TYR A 300 0.76 5.98 -7.47
N ILE A 301 -0.24 5.22 -7.90
CA ILE A 301 -0.10 3.86 -8.43
C ILE A 301 -0.74 3.80 -9.80
N THR A 302 0.05 3.65 -10.87
CA THR A 302 -0.51 3.56 -12.23
C THR A 302 -1.36 2.29 -12.40
N PRO A 303 -2.69 2.38 -12.66
CA PRO A 303 -3.55 1.20 -12.81
C PRO A 303 -3.65 0.69 -14.26
N SER A 304 -3.15 1.47 -15.23
CA SER A 304 -3.31 1.20 -16.67
C SER A 304 -2.11 1.67 -17.47
N GLU A 305 -1.74 0.94 -18.51
CA GLU A 305 -0.69 1.34 -19.44
C GLU A 305 -1.11 2.57 -20.27
N GLY A 306 -0.25 3.58 -20.41
CA GLY A 306 -0.55 4.81 -21.15
C GLY A 306 0.53 5.88 -21.05
N ARG A 307 0.26 7.08 -21.60
CA ARG A 307 1.14 8.25 -21.46
C ARG A 307 1.15 8.72 -20.01
N THR A 308 2.14 8.28 -19.24
CA THR A 308 2.21 8.53 -17.79
C THR A 308 2.74 9.91 -17.42
N ARG A 309 3.55 10.56 -18.27
CA ARG A 309 4.25 11.82 -17.94
C ARG A 309 3.32 12.94 -17.49
N THR A 310 2.27 13.24 -18.26
CA THR A 310 1.31 14.31 -17.92
C THR A 310 0.52 13.98 -16.66
N ARG A 311 0.16 12.70 -16.47
CA ARG A 311 -0.57 12.24 -15.28
C ARG A 311 0.27 12.41 -14.01
N TYR A 312 1.54 12.01 -14.07
CA TYR A 312 2.50 12.21 -12.98
C TYR A 312 2.69 13.70 -12.65
N LEU A 313 2.83 14.54 -13.68
CA LEU A 313 2.98 15.99 -13.49
C LEU A 313 1.76 16.57 -12.76
N VAL A 314 0.54 16.32 -13.25
CA VAL A 314 -0.69 16.84 -12.64
C VAL A 314 -0.83 16.36 -11.19
N TYR A 315 -0.69 15.06 -10.96
CA TYR A 315 -0.83 14.47 -9.62
C TYR A 315 0.19 15.07 -8.63
N TYR A 316 1.48 15.05 -8.97
CA TYR A 316 2.51 15.53 -8.04
C TYR A 316 2.45 17.04 -7.83
N THR A 317 2.03 17.82 -8.83
CA THR A 317 1.79 19.26 -8.63
C THR A 317 0.66 19.51 -7.64
N VAL A 318 -0.47 18.81 -7.76
CA VAL A 318 -1.58 18.94 -6.81
C VAL A 318 -1.13 18.58 -5.40
N CYS A 319 -0.48 17.41 -5.23
CA CYS A 319 0.01 16.98 -3.93
C CYS A 319 1.07 17.91 -3.33
N PHE A 320 1.96 18.48 -4.15
CA PHE A 320 2.97 19.43 -3.68
C PHE A 320 2.32 20.72 -3.18
N VAL A 321 1.35 21.27 -3.92
CA VAL A 321 0.62 22.47 -3.53
C VAL A 321 -0.13 22.25 -2.22
N GLU A 322 -0.84 21.12 -2.08
CA GLU A 322 -1.52 20.76 -0.83
C GLU A 322 -0.55 20.63 0.36
N ASN A 323 0.61 20.01 0.15
CA ASN A 323 1.64 19.86 1.18
C ASN A 323 2.20 21.21 1.60
N LEU A 324 2.48 22.08 0.63
CA LEU A 324 3.02 23.41 0.88
C LEU A 324 1.99 24.26 1.64
N ILE A 325 0.72 24.26 1.21
CA ILE A 325 -0.36 24.96 1.91
C ILE A 325 -0.48 24.45 3.35
N SER A 326 -0.51 23.13 3.55
CA SER A 326 -0.61 22.52 4.89
C SER A 326 0.55 22.93 5.79
N THR A 327 1.78 22.86 5.27
CA THR A 327 3.01 23.18 6.02
C THR A 327 3.10 24.68 6.33
N VAL A 328 2.75 25.55 5.38
CA VAL A 328 2.76 27.01 5.57
C VAL A 328 1.68 27.44 6.55
N MET A 329 0.46 26.92 6.43
CA MET A 329 -0.61 27.21 7.40
C MET A 329 -0.20 26.75 8.80
N TRP A 330 0.39 25.57 8.94
CA TRP A 330 0.90 25.10 10.23
C TRP A 330 2.01 26.01 10.76
N ALA A 331 2.94 26.46 9.93
CA ALA A 331 3.99 27.39 10.34
C ALA A 331 3.46 28.75 10.84
N ILE A 332 2.38 29.26 10.24
CA ILE A 332 1.77 30.55 10.60
C ILE A 332 0.93 30.39 11.87
N GLU A 333 0.01 29.42 11.88
CA GLU A 333 -1.04 29.26 12.90
C GLU A 333 -0.60 28.42 14.11
N ALA A 334 0.56 27.77 14.09
CA ALA A 334 1.05 27.03 15.25
C ALA A 334 1.21 27.92 16.47
N TYR A 335 0.77 27.41 17.62
CA TYR A 335 0.92 28.08 18.91
C TYR A 335 2.40 28.40 19.22
N PRO A 336 2.72 29.53 19.87
CA PRO A 336 4.10 29.92 20.18
C PRO A 336 4.90 28.85 20.93
N GLN A 337 4.24 28.08 21.79
CA GLN A 337 4.85 26.98 22.53
C GLN A 337 5.36 25.88 21.59
N VAL A 338 4.59 25.55 20.54
CA VAL A 338 4.98 24.57 19.52
C VAL A 338 6.13 25.13 18.68
N LYS A 339 6.09 26.41 18.31
CA LYS A 339 7.16 27.06 17.54
C LYS A 339 8.53 27.03 18.24
N ASN A 340 8.54 27.04 19.57
CA ASN A 340 9.76 26.99 20.37
C ASN A 340 10.26 25.56 20.67
N THR A 341 9.57 24.53 20.17
CA THR A 341 10.03 23.13 20.35
C THR A 341 11.14 22.78 19.36
N TRP A 342 12.01 21.86 19.77
CA TRP A 342 13.13 21.40 18.93
C TRP A 342 12.68 20.69 17.64
N TYR A 343 11.47 20.10 17.65
CA TYR A 343 10.93 19.35 16.52
C TYR A 343 10.21 20.23 15.48
N PHE A 344 9.92 21.49 15.79
CA PHE A 344 9.19 22.39 14.89
C PHE A 344 9.86 22.55 13.52
N LEU A 345 11.14 22.96 13.52
CA LEU A 345 11.90 23.15 12.29
C LEU A 345 12.12 21.82 11.52
N PRO A 346 12.53 20.71 12.17
CA PRO A 346 12.57 19.40 11.51
C PRO A 346 11.26 19.03 10.82
N LEU A 347 10.10 19.20 11.45
CA LEU A 347 8.81 18.85 10.83
C LEU A 347 8.51 19.69 9.60
N LEU A 348 8.82 20.99 9.59
CA LEU A 348 8.65 21.82 8.39
C LEU A 348 9.53 21.34 7.23
N ILE A 349 10.80 21.01 7.53
CA ILE A 349 11.76 20.53 6.55
C ILE A 349 11.32 19.17 6.01
N PHE A 350 11.03 18.20 6.89
CA PHE A 350 10.62 16.85 6.50
C PHE A 350 9.22 16.80 5.86
N SER A 351 8.36 17.79 6.07
CA SER A 351 7.08 17.90 5.35
C SER A 351 7.23 18.37 3.90
N THR A 352 8.33 19.06 3.54
CA THR A 352 8.49 19.68 2.21
C THR A 352 9.65 19.11 1.41
N VAL A 353 10.84 19.04 2.01
CA VAL A 353 12.09 18.67 1.31
C VAL A 353 12.07 17.24 0.77
N PRO A 354 11.59 16.21 1.52
CA PRO A 354 11.46 14.87 1.00
C PRO A 354 10.57 14.78 -0.24
N PHE A 355 9.56 15.64 -0.39
CA PHE A 355 8.75 15.65 -1.61
C PHE A 355 9.61 15.94 -2.84
N ILE A 356 10.42 17.00 -2.76
CA ILE A 356 11.31 17.43 -3.85
C ILE A 356 12.35 16.35 -4.14
N ILE A 357 12.96 15.78 -3.11
CA ILE A 357 13.92 14.68 -3.25
C ILE A 357 13.26 13.45 -3.88
N GLY A 358 12.03 13.12 -3.51
CA GLY A 358 11.25 12.04 -4.11
C GLY A 358 11.03 12.25 -5.61
N ILE A 359 10.71 13.47 -6.04
CA ILE A 359 10.61 13.83 -7.46
C ILE A 359 11.97 13.69 -8.17
N MET A 360 13.08 14.05 -7.52
CA MET A 360 14.41 13.84 -8.09
C MET A 360 14.71 12.34 -8.30
N PHE A 361 14.40 11.49 -7.32
CA PHE A 361 14.55 10.04 -7.46
C PHE A 361 13.66 9.47 -8.56
N MET A 362 12.43 9.97 -8.71
CA MET A 362 11.56 9.62 -9.84
C MET A 362 12.23 9.93 -11.18
N ILE A 363 12.72 11.17 -11.35
CA ILE A 363 13.34 11.62 -12.60
C ILE A 363 14.57 10.74 -12.91
N LEU A 364 15.44 10.54 -11.93
CA LEU A 364 16.62 9.70 -12.08
C LEU A 364 16.28 8.25 -12.42
N TYR A 365 15.22 7.69 -11.81
CA TYR A 365 14.71 6.37 -12.16
C TYR A 365 14.33 6.31 -13.65
N TYR A 366 13.52 7.25 -14.13
CA TYR A 366 13.11 7.27 -15.54
C TYR A 366 14.23 7.61 -16.53
N MET A 367 15.30 8.27 -16.08
CA MET A 367 16.45 8.58 -16.92
C MET A 367 17.44 7.43 -17.06
N TYR A 368 17.67 6.66 -15.99
CA TYR A 368 18.81 5.73 -15.92
C TYR A 368 18.44 4.29 -15.57
N CYS A 369 17.26 4.04 -14.99
CA CYS A 369 16.91 2.73 -14.42
C CYS A 369 15.57 2.17 -14.91
N HIS A 370 14.78 2.95 -15.65
CA HIS A 370 13.58 2.45 -16.30
C HIS A 370 13.99 1.62 -17.53
N PRO A 371 13.52 0.36 -17.65
CA PRO A 371 13.81 -0.49 -18.79
C PRO A 371 13.28 0.07 -20.12
#